data_AF-A0A1N7I844-F1
#
_entry.id   AF-A0A1N7I844-F1
#
_cell.length_a   1.000
_cell.length_b   1.000
_cell.length_c   1.000
_cell.angle_alpha   90.00
_cell.angle_beta   90.00
_cell.angle_gamma   90.00
#
_symmetry.space_group_name_H-M   'P 1'
#
loop_
_entity.id
_entity.type
_entity.pdbx_description
1 polymer ?
#
loop_
_entity_poly.entity_id
_entity_poly.type
_entity_poly.pdbx_seq_one_letter_code
_entity_poly.pdbx_strand_id
1 'polypeptide(L)' 'MWKLTVGEFLEISKDFIFQQKYEYGLKGLAKILGCSISKASEIKSSGILDEAIIQKGNIIIIDIEKALELFAQK' A
#
# COMPACT_ATOMS: atom_id res chain seq x y z
N MET A 1 36.01 1.30 -16.06
CA MET A 1 35.86 0.87 -14.65
C MET A 1 34.76 1.75 -14.07
N TRP A 2 33.53 1.26 -13.99
CA TRP A 2 32.40 2.03 -13.46
C TRP A 2 32.49 2.03 -11.94
N LYS A 3 32.83 3.17 -11.35
CA LYS A 3 32.83 3.36 -9.89
C LYS A 3 31.64 4.23 -9.55
N LEU A 4 30.62 3.63 -8.98
CA LEU A 4 29.50 4.36 -8.42
C LEU A 4 29.89 4.92 -7.05
N THR A 5 29.55 6.17 -6.78
CA THR A 5 29.78 6.79 -5.47
C THR A 5 28.72 6.27 -4.48
N VAL A 6 29.06 6.11 -3.20
CA VAL A 6 28.11 5.60 -2.18
C VAL A 6 26.81 6.43 -2.11
N GLY A 7 26.89 7.73 -2.42
CA GLY A 7 25.71 8.61 -2.52
C GLY A 7 24.74 8.23 -3.64
N GLU A 8 25.24 7.90 -4.83
CA GLU A 8 24.42 7.46 -5.97
C GLU A 8 23.79 6.09 -5.70
N PHE A 9 24.51 5.19 -5.01
CA PHE A 9 23.95 3.90 -4.59
C PHE A 9 22.79 4.07 -3.60
N LEU A 10 22.88 5.04 -2.69
CA LEU A 10 21.84 5.32 -1.70
C LEU A 10 20.57 5.89 -2.36
N GLU A 11 20.72 6.76 -3.36
CA GLU A 11 19.60 7.34 -4.10
C GLU A 11 18.85 6.28 -4.91
N ILE A 12 19.58 5.42 -5.63
CA ILE A 12 19.02 4.28 -6.36
C ILE A 12 18.34 3.27 -5.41
N SER A 13 18.93 3.07 -4.22
CA SER A 13 18.37 2.15 -3.22
C SER A 13 17.05 2.67 -2.64
N LYS A 14 16.89 3.99 -2.47
CA LYS A 14 15.63 4.58 -1.96
C LYS A 14 14.46 4.34 -2.91
N ASP A 15 14.71 4.42 -4.22
CA ASP A 15 13.71 4.15 -5.26
C ASP A 15 13.25 2.68 -5.21
N PHE A 16 14.15 1.75 -4.87
CA PHE A 16 13.87 0.32 -4.80
C PHE A 16 13.10 -0.11 -3.54
N ILE A 17 13.29 0.60 -2.41
CA ILE A 17 12.64 0.28 -1.13
C ILE A 17 11.13 0.61 -1.17
N PHE A 18 10.69 1.50 -2.08
CA PHE A 18 9.28 1.92 -2.19
C PHE A 18 8.37 0.95 -2.97
N GLN A 19 8.88 -0.19 -3.43
CA GLN A 19 8.14 -1.10 -4.32
C GLN A 19 7.21 -2.11 -3.61
N GLN A 20 6.88 -1.92 -2.33
CA GLN A 20 5.73 -2.66 -1.78
C GLN A 20 4.45 -2.03 -2.34
N LYS A 21 4.10 -2.40 -3.56
CA LYS A 21 2.89 -1.93 -4.26
C LYS A 21 1.61 -2.56 -3.70
N TYR A 22 1.74 -3.70 -3.04
CA TYR A 22 0.62 -4.47 -2.52
C TYR A 22 0.81 -4.82 -1.06
N GLU A 23 -0.26 -4.67 -0.29
CA GLU A 23 -0.36 -5.13 1.09
C GLU A 23 -1.47 -6.17 1.24
N TYR A 24 -1.41 -6.95 2.31
CA TYR A 24 -2.25 -8.14 2.45
C TYR A 24 -3.07 -8.11 3.74
N GLY A 25 -4.35 -8.51 3.61
CA GLY A 25 -5.26 -8.64 4.74
C GLY A 25 -5.75 -7.31 5.32
N LEU A 26 -6.67 -7.41 6.27
CA LEU A 26 -7.20 -6.25 7.00
C LEU A 26 -6.14 -5.52 7.82
N LYS A 27 -5.15 -6.26 8.35
CA LYS A 27 -4.00 -5.67 9.03
C LYS A 27 -3.20 -4.78 8.10
N GLY A 28 -3.07 -5.18 6.84
CA GLY A 28 -2.34 -4.39 5.87
C GLY A 28 -3.08 -3.12 5.49
N LEU A 29 -4.38 -3.26 5.21
CA LEU A 29 -5.27 -2.13 4.98
C LEU A 29 -5.21 -1.09 6.13
N ALA A 30 -5.22 -1.56 7.38
CA ALA A 30 -5.11 -0.71 8.56
C ALA A 30 -3.77 0.04 8.64
N LYS A 31 -2.67 -0.61 8.22
CA LYS A 31 -1.34 -0.02 8.21
C LYS A 31 -1.20 1.06 7.14
N ILE A 32 -1.72 0.83 5.94
CA ILE A 32 -1.74 1.82 4.85
C ILE A 32 -2.52 3.07 5.28
N LEU A 33 -3.70 2.86 5.86
CA LEU A 33 -4.59 3.94 6.28
C LEU A 33 -4.21 4.58 7.62
N GLY A 34 -3.21 4.03 8.34
CA GLY A 34 -2.82 4.48 9.68
C GLY A 34 -3.95 4.40 10.70
N CYS A 35 -4.89 3.46 10.55
CA CYS A 35 -6.12 3.37 11.35
C CYS A 35 -6.23 2.06 12.13
N SER A 36 -7.20 1.95 13.04
CA SER A 36 -7.47 0.70 13.75
C SER A 36 -8.09 -0.35 12.83
N ILE A 37 -7.91 -1.64 13.16
CA ILE A 37 -8.46 -2.76 12.37
C ILE A 37 -9.98 -2.64 12.17
N SER A 38 -10.71 -2.21 13.21
CA SER A 38 -12.16 -2.01 13.13
C SER A 38 -12.53 -0.94 12.09
N LYS A 39 -11.80 0.18 12.09
CA LYS A 39 -11.99 1.28 11.13
C LYS A 39 -11.66 0.85 9.70
N ALA A 40 -10.58 0.09 9.52
CA ALA A 40 -10.24 -0.51 8.23
C ALA A 40 -11.35 -1.44 7.71
N SER A 41 -11.97 -2.22 8.60
CA SER A 41 -13.12 -3.07 8.26
C SER A 41 -14.36 -2.27 7.87
N GLU A 42 -14.65 -1.16 8.56
CA GLU A 42 -15.72 -0.24 8.18
C GLU A 42 -15.49 0.38 6.81
N ILE A 43 -14.27 0.89 6.54
CA ILE A 43 -13.91 1.50 5.26
C ILE A 43 -14.01 0.47 4.12
N LYS A 44 -13.54 -0.77 4.36
CA LYS A 44 -13.73 -1.89 3.43
C LYS A 44 -15.21 -2.14 3.16
N SER A 45 -16.04 -2.14 4.20
CA SER A 45 -17.48 -2.39 4.08
C SER A 45 -18.23 -1.23 3.43
N SER A 46 -17.68 -0.01 3.53
CA SER A 46 -18.20 1.19 2.88
C SER A 46 -17.92 1.21 1.36
N GLY A 47 -17.10 0.31 0.83
CA GLY A 47 -16.83 0.20 -0.62
C GLY A 47 -15.97 1.32 -1.21
N ILE A 48 -15.40 2.21 -0.39
CA ILE A 48 -14.60 3.37 -0.87
C ILE A 48 -13.31 2.89 -1.56
N LEU A 49 -12.76 1.77 -1.09
CA LEU A 49 -11.49 1.21 -1.56
C LEU A 49 -11.70 -0.06 -2.38
N ASP A 50 -12.92 -0.36 -2.84
CA ASP A 50 -13.21 -1.62 -3.54
C ASP A 50 -12.38 -1.76 -4.82
N GLU A 51 -12.14 -0.66 -5.53
CA GLU A 51 -11.27 -0.62 -6.73
C GLU A 51 -9.78 -0.88 -6.43
N ALA A 52 -9.34 -0.66 -5.19
CA ALA A 52 -7.98 -0.93 -4.72
C ALA A 52 -7.86 -2.28 -3.99
N ILE A 53 -8.97 -2.93 -3.65
CA ILE A 53 -9.01 -4.16 -2.84
C ILE A 53 -9.46 -5.33 -3.71
N ILE A 54 -8.58 -6.30 -3.90
CA ILE A 54 -8.88 -7.56 -4.56
C ILE A 54 -9.08 -8.63 -3.50
N GLN A 55 -10.32 -9.09 -3.34
CA GLN A 55 -10.66 -10.17 -2.42
C GLN A 55 -10.94 -11.49 -3.18
N LYS A 56 -10.21 -12.54 -2.85
CA LYS A 56 -10.49 -13.92 -3.31
C LYS A 56 -10.66 -14.82 -2.08
N GLY A 57 -11.91 -15.05 -1.69
CA GLY A 57 -12.23 -15.79 -0.46
C GLY A 57 -11.73 -15.05 0.79
N ASN A 58 -10.83 -15.69 1.54
CA ASN A 58 -10.19 -15.11 2.75
C ASN A 58 -8.89 -14.34 2.44
N ILE A 59 -8.46 -14.30 1.17
CA ILE A 59 -7.27 -13.55 0.75
C ILE A 59 -7.72 -12.16 0.33
N ILE A 60 -7.11 -11.14 0.93
CA ILE A 60 -7.34 -9.74 0.61
C ILE A 60 -6.00 -9.17 0.17
N ILE A 61 -5.94 -8.64 -1.04
CA ILE A 61 -4.79 -7.95 -1.62
C ILE A 61 -5.22 -6.50 -1.81
N ILE A 62 -4.42 -5.57 -1.31
CA ILE A 62 -4.70 -4.14 -1.37
C ILE A 62 -3.58 -3.48 -2.15
N ASP A 63 -3.91 -2.76 -3.21
CA ASP A 63 -2.96 -1.91 -3.94
C ASP A 63 -2.76 -0.60 -3.16
N ILE A 64 -1.53 -0.32 -2.74
CA ILE A 64 -1.21 0.80 -1.84
C ILE A 64 -1.38 2.14 -2.55
N GLU A 65 -0.92 2.24 -3.80
CA GLU A 65 -0.98 3.47 -4.57
C GLU A 65 -2.45 3.82 -4.86
N LYS A 66 -3.22 2.87 -5.41
CA LYS A 66 -4.66 3.09 -5.65
C LYS A 66 -5.43 3.36 -4.38
N ALA A 67 -5.14 2.66 -3.29
CA ALA A 67 -5.85 2.88 -2.03
C ALA A 67 -5.62 4.30 -1.50
N LEU A 68 -4.39 4.80 -1.61
CA LEU A 68 -4.07 6.16 -1.20
C LEU A 68 -4.71 7.20 -2.14
N GLU A 69 -4.70 6.97 -3.45
CA GLU A 69 -5.34 7.86 -4.42
C GLU A 69 -6.86 7.96 -4.22
N LEU A 70 -7.54 6.82 -4.06
CA LEU A 70 -8.98 6.78 -3.80
C LEU A 70 -9.34 7.44 -2.45
N PHE A 71 -8.46 7.30 -1.46
CA PHE A 71 -8.65 7.93 -0.16
C PHE A 71 -8.42 9.45 -0.22
N ALA A 72 -7.45 9.91 -1.02
CA ALA A 72 -7.12 11.33 -1.18
C ALA A 72 -8.11 12.10 -2.08
N GLN A 73 -8.84 11.42 -2.97
CA GLN A 73 -9.88 12.03 -3.82
C GLN A 73 -11.17 12.40 -3.08
N LYS A 74 -11.21 12.27 -1.74
CA LYS A 74 -12.38 12.59 -0.90
C LYS A 74 -12.07 13.70 0.09
#